data_AF-A0A183UHN8-F1
#
_entry.id   AF-A0A183UHN8-F1
#
_cell.length_a   1.000
_cell.length_b   1.000
_cell.length_c   1.000
_cell.angle_alpha   90.00
_cell.angle_beta   90.00
_cell.angle_gamma   90.00
#
_symmetry.space_group_name_H-M   'P 1'
#
loop_
_entity.id
_entity.type
_entity.pdbx_description
1 polymer ?
#
loop_
_entity_poly.entity_id
_entity_poly.type
_entity_poly.pdbx_seq_one_letter_code
_entity_poly.pdbx_strand_id
1 'polypeptide(L)'
;MVEYCAGMYSQKLDEGGIVIGKNAPYCQVITDYIFCLEGTSRSCRGNLKFHTLQTLLQRQKREFSCSSFPKTATPSEALQRRFL
;
A
#
# COMPACT_ATOMS: atom_id res chain seq x y z
N MET A 1 7.62 -13.37 -0.27
CA MET A 1 6.28 -12.78 -0.09
C MET A 1 6.35 -11.45 0.64
N VAL A 2 6.76 -11.40 1.91
CA VAL A 2 6.97 -10.12 2.63
C VAL A 2 7.99 -9.22 1.92
N GLU A 3 9.13 -9.78 1.51
CA GLU A 3 10.17 -9.04 0.75
C GLU A 3 9.67 -8.56 -0.61
N TYR A 4 8.78 -9.32 -1.27
CA TYR A 4 8.19 -8.92 -2.54
C TYR A 4 7.32 -7.68 -2.37
N CYS A 5 6.46 -7.66 -1.35
CA CYS A 5 5.64 -6.49 -1.03
C CYS A 5 6.50 -5.28 -0.64
N ALA A 6 7.61 -5.50 0.10
CA ALA A 6 8.56 -4.45 0.45
C ALA A 6 9.29 -3.87 -0.77
N GLY A 7 9.64 -4.73 -1.74
CA GLY A 7 10.24 -4.33 -3.00
C GLY A 7 9.30 -3.43 -3.81
N MET A 8 8.03 -3.83 -3.95
CA MET A 8 6.99 -3.02 -4.63
C MET A 8 6.79 -1.65 -3.97
N TYR A 9 6.81 -1.60 -2.64
CA TYR A 9 6.73 -0.34 -1.89
C TYR A 9 7.92 0.56 -2.20
N SER A 10 9.14 0.03 -2.10
CA SER A 10 10.38 0.79 -2.33
C SER A 10 10.45 1.30 -3.76
N GLN A 11 10.15 0.43 -4.74
CA GLN A 11 10.11 0.79 -6.15
C GLN A 11 9.17 1.97 -6.42
N LYS A 12 7.95 1.96 -5.87
CA LYS A 12 6.99 3.05 -6.06
C LYS A 12 7.45 4.37 -5.44
N LEU A 13 8.19 4.34 -4.34
CA LEU A 13 8.74 5.56 -3.74
C LEU A 13 9.92 6.09 -4.54
N ASP A 14 10.88 5.22 -4.85
CA ASP A 14 12.16 5.61 -5.45
C ASP A 14 12.02 5.93 -6.94
N GLU A 15 11.45 5.01 -7.73
CA GLU A 15 11.28 5.19 -9.18
C GLU A 15 10.07 6.07 -9.50
N GLY A 16 9.03 6.00 -8.68
CA GLY A 16 7.81 6.80 -8.86
C GLY A 16 7.96 8.25 -8.39
N GLY A 17 9.05 8.60 -7.70
CA GLY A 17 9.28 9.94 -7.14
C GLY A 17 8.20 10.36 -6.13
N ILE A 18 7.59 9.38 -5.45
CA ILE A 18 6.49 9.64 -4.53
C ILE A 18 7.04 10.17 -3.21
N VAL A 19 6.73 11.44 -2.93
CA VAL A 19 7.13 12.09 -1.68
C VAL A 19 6.31 11.54 -0.51
N ILE A 20 7.00 11.11 0.54
CA ILE A 20 6.39 10.68 1.81
C ILE A 20 5.66 11.87 2.44
N GLY A 21 4.37 11.72 2.72
CA GLY A 21 3.60 12.78 3.37
C GLY A 21 2.09 12.60 3.30
N LYS A 22 1.35 13.58 3.79
CA LYS A 22 -0.12 13.64 3.68
C LYS A 22 -0.51 14.03 2.24
N ASN A 23 -0.38 13.09 1.32
CA ASN A 23 -0.74 13.24 -0.09
C ASN A 23 -1.33 11.95 -0.65
N ALA A 24 -2.15 12.07 -1.70
CA ALA A 24 -2.85 10.93 -2.30
C ALA A 24 -1.90 9.85 -2.85
N PRO A 25 -0.82 10.18 -3.60
CA PRO A 25 0.11 9.17 -4.11
C PRO A 25 0.72 8.31 -3.00
N TYR A 26 1.20 8.92 -1.92
CA TYR A 26 1.79 8.19 -0.82
C TYR A 26 0.78 7.31 -0.08
N CYS A 27 -0.43 7.83 0.14
CA CYS A 27 -1.50 7.06 0.77
C CYS A 27 -1.96 5.86 -0.08
N GLN A 28 -1.88 5.96 -1.41
CA GLN A 28 -2.11 4.83 -2.30
C GLN A 28 -1.00 3.78 -2.16
N VAL A 29 0.27 4.19 -2.11
CA VAL A 29 1.41 3.27 -1.89
C VAL A 29 1.29 2.49 -0.58
N ILE A 30 0.95 3.16 0.53
CA ILE A 30 0.70 2.48 1.82
C ILE A 30 -0.47 1.49 1.70
N THR A 31 -1.55 1.88 1.04
CA THR A 31 -2.74 1.04 0.88
C THR A 31 -2.43 -0.22 0.06
N ASP A 32 -1.69 -0.06 -1.03
CA ASP A 32 -1.25 -1.18 -1.87
C ASP A 32 -0.32 -2.12 -1.11
N TYR A 33 0.56 -1.57 -0.26
CA TYR A 33 1.46 -2.40 0.54
C TYR A 33 0.68 -3.22 1.59
N ILE A 34 -0.27 -2.59 2.30
CA ILE A 34 -1.14 -3.30 3.24
C ILE A 34 -1.88 -4.44 2.52
N PHE A 35 -2.49 -4.14 1.36
CA PHE A 35 -3.21 -5.13 0.57
C PHE A 35 -2.31 -6.30 0.11
N CYS A 36 -1.09 -5.99 -0.34
CA CYS A 36 -0.11 -7.01 -0.71
C CYS A 36 0.20 -7.92 0.48
N LEU A 37 0.45 -7.36 1.67
CA LEU A 37 0.72 -8.14 2.88
C LEU A 37 -0.48 -9.02 3.25
N GLU A 38 -1.71 -8.49 3.24
CA GLU A 38 -2.93 -9.26 3.57
C GLU A 38 -3.09 -10.51 2.71
N GLY A 39 -2.74 -10.43 1.42
CA GLY A 39 -2.69 -11.59 0.50
C GLY A 39 -1.69 -12.68 0.90
N THR A 40 -0.74 -12.38 1.79
CA THR A 40 0.30 -13.31 2.28
C THR A 40 0.02 -13.81 3.71
N SER A 41 -1.06 -13.37 4.34
CA SER A 41 -1.36 -13.60 5.76
C SER A 41 -1.35 -15.08 6.18
N ARG A 42 -1.87 -15.98 5.34
CA ARG A 42 -1.91 -17.42 5.63
C ARG A 42 -0.52 -18.04 5.74
N SER A 43 0.39 -17.67 4.84
CA SER A 43 1.76 -18.20 4.83
C SER A 43 2.69 -17.47 5.81
N CYS A 44 2.28 -16.31 6.31
CA CYS A 44 3.09 -15.46 7.19
C CYS A 44 2.63 -15.46 8.66
N ARG A 45 1.77 -16.40 9.11
CA ARG A 45 1.20 -16.41 10.48
C ARG A 45 2.21 -16.26 11.61
N GLY A 46 3.37 -16.94 11.53
CA GLY A 46 4.44 -16.87 12.52
C GLY A 46 5.57 -15.89 12.17
N ASN A 47 5.42 -15.09 11.11
CA ASN A 47 6.47 -14.23 10.63
C ASN A 47 6.44 -12.87 11.36
N LEU A 48 7.46 -12.60 12.17
CA LEU A 48 7.55 -11.36 12.95
C LEU A 48 7.59 -10.11 12.06
N LYS A 49 8.31 -10.16 10.93
CA LYS A 49 8.44 -9.04 9.99
C LYS A 49 7.09 -8.68 9.39
N PHE A 50 6.28 -9.68 9.01
CA PHE A 50 4.91 -9.48 8.52
C PHE A 50 4.04 -8.69 9.51
N HIS A 51 3.98 -9.14 10.77
CA HIS A 51 3.17 -8.48 11.80
C HIS A 51 3.68 -7.07 12.12
N THR A 52 5.00 -6.90 12.21
CA THR A 52 5.64 -5.60 12.44
C THR A 52 5.28 -4.61 11.34
N LEU A 53 5.37 -5.04 10.07
CA LEU A 53 5.03 -4.21 8.91
C LEU A 53 3.54 -3.87 8.88
N GLN A 54 2.64 -4.83 9.18
CA GLN A 54 1.21 -4.53 9.28
C GLN A 54 0.93 -3.44 10.31
N THR A 55 1.48 -3.55 11.53
CA THR A 55 1.30 -2.54 12.57
C THR A 55 1.86 -1.18 12.14
N LEU A 56 3.07 -1.15 11.58
CA LEU A 56 3.73 0.08 11.15
C LEU A 56 2.93 0.80 10.05
N LEU A 57 2.50 0.08 9.03
CA LEU A 57 1.75 0.66 7.91
C LEU A 57 0.37 1.17 8.33
N GLN A 58 -0.32 0.46 9.23
CA GLN A 58 -1.60 0.92 9.77
C GLN A 58 -1.43 2.20 10.62
N ARG A 59 -0.34 2.31 11.40
CA ARG A 59 0.00 3.54 12.11
C ARG A 59 0.28 4.67 11.12
N GLN A 60 1.09 4.41 10.11
CA GLN A 60 1.49 5.41 9.11
C GLN A 60 0.28 5.93 8.31
N LYS A 61 -0.66 5.05 7.97
CA LYS A 61 -1.94 5.40 7.35
C LYS A 61 -2.74 6.41 8.18
N ARG A 62 -2.73 6.28 9.51
CA ARG A 62 -3.37 7.22 10.43
C ARG A 62 -2.58 8.53 10.53
N GLU A 63 -1.27 8.44 10.68
CA GLU A 63 -0.35 9.57 10.79
C GLU A 63 -0.49 10.54 9.60
N PHE A 64 -0.54 10.01 8.38
CA PHE A 64 -0.72 10.81 7.18
C PHE A 64 -2.18 11.05 6.77
N SER A 65 -3.13 10.79 7.69
CA SER A 65 -4.56 11.01 7.45
C SER A 65 -5.09 10.34 6.16
N CYS A 66 -4.59 9.17 5.79
CA CYS A 66 -4.86 8.61 4.46
C CYS A 66 -6.35 8.30 4.17
N SER A 67 -7.20 8.26 5.20
CA SER A 67 -8.66 8.20 5.04
C SER A 67 -9.27 9.44 4.37
N SER A 68 -8.55 10.58 4.32
CA SER A 68 -9.00 11.79 3.63
C SER A 68 -8.80 11.72 2.12
N PHE A 69 -8.07 10.73 1.62
CA PHE A 69 -7.89 10.52 0.19
C PHE A 69 -8.79 9.37 -0.27
N PRO A 70 -9.61 9.56 -1.32
CA PRO A 70 -10.38 8.46 -1.88
C PRO A 70 -9.40 7.38 -2.35
N LYS A 71 -9.78 6.11 -2.17
CA LYS A 71 -9.05 5.02 -2.83
C LYS A 71 -9.06 5.34 -4.33
N THR A 72 -7.92 5.64 -4.91
CA THR A 72 -7.87 5.75 -6.36
C THR A 72 -8.13 4.36 -6.89
N ALA A 73 -9.27 4.21 -7.56
CA ALA A 73 -9.57 3.05 -8.37
C ALA A 73 -8.28 2.71 -9.14
N THR A 74 -7.83 1.47 -9.04
CA THR A 74 -6.62 1.02 -9.72
C THR A 74 -6.70 1.39 -11.22
N PRO A 75 -5.58 1.53 -11.96
CA PRO A 75 -5.64 1.77 -13.41
C PRO A 75 -6.53 0.76 -14.17
N SER A 76 -6.73 -0.44 -13.62
CA SER A 76 -7.65 -1.45 -14.14
C SER A 76 -9.13 -1.07 -14.02
N GLU A 77 -9.53 -0.33 -12.99
CA GLU A 77 -10.92 0.12 -12.78
C GLU A 77 -11.25 1.40 -13.57
N ALA A 78 -10.24 2.24 -13.86
CA ALA A 78 -10.39 3.42 -14.71
C ALA A 78 -10.64 3.08 -16.19
N LEU A 79 -10.11 1.95 -16.67
CA LEU A 79 -10.38 1.41 -18.01
C LEU A 79 -11.77 0.76 -18.13
N GLN A 80 -12.30 0.20 -17.04
CA GLN A 80 -13.65 -0.41 -17.04
C GLN A 80 -14.78 0.63 -17.06
N ARG A 81 -14.55 1.86 -16.59
CA ARG A 81 -15.54 2.96 -16.62
C ARG A 81 -15.64 3.71 -17.95
N ARG A 82 -14.83 3.36 -18.97
CA ARG A 82 -14.94 3.93 -20.32
C ARG A 82 -15.81 3.10 -21.28
N PHE A 83 -16.33 1.96 -20.83
CA PHE A 83 -17.17 1.05 -21.62
C PHE A 83 -18.52 0.73 -20.97
N LEU A 84 -19.01 1.60 -20.07
CA LEU A 84 -20.40 1.62 -19.59
C LEU A 84 -20.95 3.04 -19.70
#